data_AF-A0A0J6ZRH5-F1
#
_entry.id   AF-A0A0J6ZRH5-F1
#
_cell.length_a   1.000
_cell.length_b   1.000
_cell.length_c   1.000
_cell.angle_alpha   90.00
_cell.angle_beta   90.00
_cell.angle_gamma   90.00
#
_symmetry.space_group_name_H-M   'P 1'
#
loop_
_entity.id
_entity.type
_entity.pdbx_description
1 polymer ?
#
loop_
_entity_poly.entity_id
_entity_poly.type
_entity_poly.pdbx_seq_one_letter_code
_entity_poly.pdbx_strand_id
1 'polypeptide(L)'
;MMKKLFTLFSLLSLLLIGCLSVSAMDSDTLLNNSFRYRVIGTQPDDIVYVDMETLQGMQTMDYPNSIENVSCKLYVEKYNSTIDAMTFQNGQLIRQINEYDAKFHANKRENKYELDAKLNGVFTPQGTAYEVKLDTFSFKNIKEMFIGVHRLEKLPKG
;
A
#
# COMPACT_ATOMS: atom_id res chain seq x y z
N MET A 1 26.66 -1.57 48.24
CA MET A 1 27.02 -1.74 46.81
C MET A 1 25.73 -1.87 45.98
N MET A 2 24.92 -0.81 45.85
CA MET A 2 23.61 -0.82 45.14
C MET A 2 23.30 0.53 44.46
N LYS A 3 24.30 1.40 44.25
CA LYS A 3 24.09 2.73 43.64
C LYS A 3 24.41 2.78 42.14
N LYS A 4 24.98 1.71 41.57
CA LYS A 4 25.35 1.62 40.15
C LYS A 4 24.33 0.88 39.28
N LEU A 5 23.29 0.26 39.88
CA LEU A 5 22.27 -0.49 39.14
C LEU A 5 21.09 0.40 38.71
N PHE A 6 20.82 1.48 39.44
CA PHE A 6 19.69 2.38 39.13
C PHE A 6 19.97 3.37 38.00
N THR A 7 21.24 3.64 37.67
CA THR A 7 21.62 4.50 36.54
C THR A 7 21.66 3.75 35.20
N LEU A 8 21.73 2.42 35.20
CA LEU A 8 21.71 1.64 33.96
C LEU A 8 20.28 1.49 33.38
N PHE A 9 19.27 1.52 34.24
CA PHE A 9 17.86 1.43 33.82
C PHE A 9 17.29 2.74 33.27
N SER A 10 17.85 3.90 33.63
CA SER A 10 17.39 5.19 33.11
C SER A 10 17.95 5.56 31.74
N LEU A 11 19.02 4.91 31.28
CA LEU A 11 19.54 5.11 29.91
C LEU A 11 18.82 4.23 28.87
N LEU A 12 18.24 3.09 29.30
CA LEU A 12 17.56 2.15 28.40
C LEU A 12 16.15 2.63 28.00
N SER A 13 15.53 3.52 28.78
CA SER A 13 14.21 4.07 28.50
C SER A 13 14.20 5.23 27.49
N LEU A 14 15.36 5.78 27.12
CA LEU A 14 15.47 6.86 26.13
C LEU A 14 15.63 6.37 24.68
N LEU A 15 15.77 5.07 24.44
CA LEU A 15 15.93 4.49 23.10
C LEU A 15 14.63 3.92 22.50
N LEU A 16 13.52 3.98 23.24
CA LEU A 16 12.23 3.40 22.82
C LEU A 16 11.23 4.43 22.27
N ILE A 17 11.62 5.70 22.16
CA ILE A 17 10.87 6.70 21.37
C ILE A 17 11.52 6.82 20.00
N GLY A 18 11.70 5.68 19.34
CA GLY A 18 11.67 5.67 17.88
C GLY A 18 10.23 5.96 17.51
N CYS A 19 9.86 7.24 17.47
CA CYS A 19 8.71 7.66 16.68
C CYS A 19 9.02 7.08 15.30
N LEU A 20 8.31 6.02 14.92
CA LEU A 20 8.24 5.60 13.54
C LEU A 20 7.59 6.79 12.86
N SER A 21 8.40 7.74 12.41
CA SER A 21 8.02 8.68 11.37
C SER A 21 7.54 7.76 10.27
N VAL A 22 6.22 7.60 10.13
CA VAL A 22 5.63 7.04 8.92
C VAL A 22 6.09 7.99 7.85
N SER A 23 7.21 7.66 7.22
CA SER A 23 7.73 8.45 6.11
C SER A 23 6.63 8.39 5.07
N ALA A 24 6.17 9.56 4.66
CA ALA A 24 5.18 9.67 3.61
C ALA A 24 5.73 8.96 2.36
N MET A 25 4.88 8.16 1.72
CA MET A 25 5.30 7.30 0.62
C MET A 25 5.82 8.14 -0.55
N ASP A 26 6.96 7.74 -1.10
CA ASP A 26 7.59 8.32 -2.30
C ASP A 26 7.76 7.26 -3.40
N SER A 27 7.92 7.72 -4.65
CA SER A 27 8.01 6.85 -5.82
C SER A 27 9.29 6.00 -5.83
N ASP A 28 10.40 6.52 -5.32
CA ASP A 28 11.66 5.77 -5.27
C ASP A 28 11.54 4.59 -4.31
N THR A 29 10.85 4.77 -3.18
CA THR A 29 10.55 3.70 -2.23
C THR A 29 9.70 2.59 -2.88
N LEU A 30 8.67 2.93 -3.67
CA LEU A 30 7.84 1.96 -4.38
C LEU A 30 8.64 1.17 -5.43
N LEU A 31 9.44 1.86 -6.23
CA LEU A 31 10.20 1.26 -7.33
C LEU A 31 11.37 0.40 -6.85
N ASN A 32 12.12 0.87 -5.86
CA ASN A 32 13.34 0.20 -5.41
C ASN A 32 13.06 -0.99 -4.47
N ASN A 33 11.88 -1.06 -3.87
CA ASN A 33 11.49 -2.14 -2.96
C ASN A 33 10.46 -3.09 -3.59
N SER A 34 10.72 -3.54 -4.82
CA SER A 34 9.82 -4.39 -5.61
C SER A 34 9.41 -5.72 -4.94
N PHE A 35 10.19 -6.21 -3.98
CA PHE A 35 9.82 -7.39 -3.20
C PHE A 35 8.62 -7.10 -2.27
N ARG A 36 8.62 -5.91 -1.64
CA ARG A 36 7.59 -5.44 -0.72
C ARG A 36 6.42 -4.79 -1.46
N TYR A 37 6.68 -3.91 -2.41
CA TYR A 37 5.64 -3.22 -3.17
C TYR A 37 5.51 -3.85 -4.55
N ARG A 38 4.47 -4.66 -4.73
CA ARG A 38 4.27 -5.41 -5.99
C ARG A 38 3.15 -4.80 -6.81
N VAL A 39 3.36 -4.66 -8.11
CA VAL A 39 2.32 -4.20 -9.03
C VAL A 39 1.23 -5.28 -9.16
N ILE A 40 -0.02 -4.90 -8.89
CA ILE A 40 -1.19 -5.77 -9.01
C ILE A 40 -2.17 -5.31 -10.09
N GLY A 41 -1.95 -4.13 -10.65
CA GLY A 41 -2.76 -3.60 -11.73
C GLY A 41 -2.15 -2.36 -12.35
N THR A 42 -2.47 -2.15 -13.61
CA THR A 42 -2.17 -0.92 -14.35
C THR A 42 -3.46 -0.42 -14.99
N GLN A 43 -3.69 0.87 -14.90
CA GLN A 43 -4.73 1.59 -15.63
C GLN A 43 -4.01 2.57 -16.58
N PRO A 44 -4.70 3.15 -17.59
CA PRO A 44 -4.06 4.03 -18.57
C PRO A 44 -3.20 5.14 -17.94
N ASP A 45 -3.65 5.68 -16.81
CA ASP A 45 -3.00 6.79 -16.13
C ASP A 45 -2.43 6.43 -14.75
N ASP A 46 -2.49 5.15 -14.33
CA ASP A 46 -2.17 4.77 -12.95
C ASP A 46 -1.50 3.39 -12.83
N ILE A 47 -0.59 3.24 -11.85
CA ILE A 47 -0.04 1.95 -11.42
C ILE A 47 -0.51 1.66 -9.99
N VAL A 48 -1.02 0.46 -9.77
CA VAL A 48 -1.47 0.01 -8.44
C VAL A 48 -0.48 -1.00 -7.88
N TYR A 49 0.10 -0.63 -6.74
CA TYR A 49 0.98 -1.47 -5.93
C TYR A 49 0.24 -1.99 -4.70
N VAL A 50 0.58 -3.21 -4.27
CA VAL A 50 0.20 -3.76 -2.96
C VAL A 50 1.42 -3.80 -2.05
N ASP A 51 1.24 -3.43 -0.78
CA ASP A 51 2.26 -3.65 0.26
C ASP A 51 2.14 -5.05 0.85
N MET A 52 3.10 -5.91 0.51
CA MET A 52 3.19 -7.30 0.93
C MET A 52 3.33 -7.50 2.44
N GLU A 53 3.87 -6.52 3.18
CA GLU A 53 3.98 -6.63 4.64
C GLU A 53 2.59 -6.57 5.30
N THR A 54 1.74 -5.68 4.77
CA THR A 54 0.36 -5.46 5.26
C THR A 54 -0.65 -6.46 4.70
N LEU A 55 -0.27 -7.19 3.64
CA LEU A 55 -1.12 -8.18 3.00
C LEU A 55 -1.44 -9.33 3.95
N GLN A 56 -2.74 -9.56 4.19
CA GLN A 56 -3.24 -10.58 5.10
C GLN A 56 -4.49 -11.24 4.51
N GLY A 57 -4.45 -12.58 4.43
CA GLY A 57 -5.62 -13.40 4.20
C GLY A 57 -6.41 -13.60 5.49
N MET A 58 -7.74 -13.50 5.40
CA MET A 58 -8.67 -13.75 6.47
C MET A 58 -9.69 -14.77 6.01
N GLN A 59 -9.65 -15.95 6.60
CA GLN A 59 -10.68 -16.96 6.41
C GLN A 59 -11.82 -16.74 7.41
N THR A 60 -13.04 -16.65 6.90
CA THR A 60 -14.25 -16.57 7.72
C THR A 60 -14.89 -17.95 7.82
N MET A 61 -14.74 -18.59 8.98
CA MET A 61 -15.30 -19.92 9.26
C MET A 61 -16.84 -19.95 9.10
N ASP A 62 -17.49 -18.81 9.35
CA ASP A 62 -18.95 -18.66 9.29
C ASP A 62 -19.51 -18.57 7.86
N TYR A 63 -18.65 -18.41 6.85
CA TYR A 63 -19.07 -18.23 5.44
C TYR A 63 -18.36 -19.25 4.52
N PRO A 64 -18.85 -20.50 4.44
CA PRO A 64 -18.23 -21.55 3.62
C PRO A 64 -18.23 -21.24 2.11
N ASN A 65 -19.03 -20.24 1.68
CA ASN A 65 -19.10 -19.73 0.32
C ASN A 65 -18.16 -18.54 0.03
N SER A 66 -17.49 -17.99 1.05
CA SER A 66 -16.47 -16.96 0.84
C SER A 66 -15.21 -17.62 0.27
N ILE A 67 -14.64 -17.01 -0.76
CA ILE A 67 -13.18 -17.11 -0.95
C ILE A 67 -12.61 -16.16 0.11
N GLU A 68 -11.49 -16.54 0.70
CA GLU A 68 -10.72 -15.76 1.68
C GLU A 68 -10.78 -14.25 1.42
N ASN A 69 -11.16 -13.48 2.45
CA ASN A 69 -11.10 -12.03 2.40
C ASN A 69 -9.65 -11.60 2.51
N VAL A 70 -9.27 -10.55 1.80
CA VAL A 70 -7.87 -10.08 1.81
C VAL A 70 -7.83 -8.62 2.22
N SER A 71 -7.05 -8.28 3.24
CA SER A 71 -6.78 -6.89 3.62
C SER A 71 -5.33 -6.51 3.32
N CYS A 72 -5.12 -5.28 2.85
CA CYS A 72 -3.79 -4.76 2.53
C CYS A 72 -3.80 -3.23 2.43
N LYS A 73 -2.62 -2.62 2.42
CA LYS A 73 -2.42 -1.28 1.89
C LYS A 73 -2.17 -1.32 0.39
N LEU A 74 -2.79 -0.40 -0.33
CA LEU A 74 -2.53 -0.16 -1.75
C LEU A 74 -1.91 1.22 -1.94
N TYR A 75 -0.95 1.30 -2.85
CA TYR A 75 -0.38 2.56 -3.32
C TYR A 75 -0.70 2.73 -4.79
N VAL A 76 -1.25 3.88 -5.17
CA VAL A 76 -1.59 4.19 -6.56
C VAL A 76 -0.76 5.37 -7.02
N GLU A 77 0.22 5.10 -7.88
CA GLU A 77 0.95 6.16 -8.59
C GLU A 77 0.11 6.62 -9.76
N LYS A 78 -0.03 7.94 -9.91
CA LYS A 78 -0.75 8.56 -11.01
C LYS A 78 0.23 9.26 -11.95
N TYR A 79 0.13 8.98 -13.23
CA TYR A 79 0.90 9.66 -14.25
C TYR A 79 0.48 11.13 -14.39
N ASN A 80 1.43 11.95 -14.85
CA ASN A 80 1.13 13.29 -15.34
C ASN A 80 0.15 13.22 -16.51
N SER A 81 -0.82 14.13 -16.56
CA SER A 81 -1.85 14.18 -17.62
C SER A 81 -1.25 14.45 -19.00
N THR A 82 -0.05 15.06 -19.03
CA THR A 82 0.71 15.32 -20.24
C THR A 82 2.14 14.87 -19.99
N ILE A 83 2.59 13.87 -20.76
CA ILE A 83 3.99 13.41 -20.73
C ILE A 83 4.59 13.80 -22.08
N ASP A 84 5.31 14.92 -22.09
CA ASP A 84 6.12 15.32 -23.24
C ASP A 84 7.58 14.85 -23.10
N ALA A 85 8.38 15.10 -24.13
CA ALA A 85 9.79 14.67 -24.16
C ALA A 85 10.59 15.25 -22.98
N MET A 86 10.26 16.46 -22.53
CA MET A 86 10.97 17.10 -21.42
C MET A 86 10.55 16.48 -20.08
N THR A 87 9.26 16.24 -19.88
CA THR A 87 8.73 15.55 -18.70
C THR A 87 9.38 14.18 -18.55
N PHE A 88 9.54 13.46 -19.67
CA PHE A 88 10.23 12.17 -19.69
C PHE A 88 11.72 12.28 -19.35
N GLN A 89 12.44 13.22 -19.98
CA GLN A 89 13.86 13.46 -19.72
C GLN A 89 14.15 13.87 -18.28
N ASN A 90 13.24 14.61 -17.64
CA ASN A 90 13.36 15.03 -16.24
C ASN A 90 12.87 13.96 -15.24
N GLY A 91 12.39 12.80 -15.69
CA GLY A 91 11.85 11.76 -14.82
C GLY A 91 10.54 12.16 -14.10
N GLN A 92 9.85 13.19 -14.58
CA GLN A 92 8.65 13.74 -13.94
C GLN A 92 7.38 13.01 -14.41
N LEU A 93 7.40 11.68 -14.38
CA LEU A 93 6.30 10.87 -14.93
C LEU A 93 5.11 10.79 -13.97
N ILE A 94 5.39 10.75 -12.67
CA ILE A 94 4.37 10.63 -11.62
C ILE A 94 4.05 12.02 -11.08
N ARG A 95 2.77 12.29 -10.83
CA ARG A 95 2.33 13.55 -10.20
C ARG A 95 1.85 13.37 -8.76
N GLN A 96 1.46 12.16 -8.39
CA GLN A 96 0.74 11.88 -7.15
C GLN A 96 0.83 10.41 -6.80
N ILE A 97 0.86 10.13 -5.50
CA ILE A 97 0.73 8.79 -4.92
C ILE A 97 -0.43 8.81 -3.94
N ASN A 98 -1.38 7.90 -4.11
CA ASN A 98 -2.48 7.70 -3.17
C ASN A 98 -2.25 6.44 -2.33
N GLU A 99 -2.37 6.56 -1.02
CA GLU A 99 -2.41 5.41 -0.11
C GLU A 99 -3.86 5.07 0.24
N TYR A 100 -4.21 3.79 0.11
CA TYR A 100 -5.50 3.24 0.53
C TYR A 100 -5.32 2.11 1.53
N ASP A 101 -6.21 2.03 2.52
CA ASP A 101 -6.50 0.76 3.18
C ASP A 101 -7.57 0.03 2.35
N ALA A 102 -7.27 -1.19 1.93
CA ALA A 102 -8.10 -1.98 1.02
C ALA A 102 -8.54 -3.30 1.65
N LYS A 103 -9.79 -3.69 1.36
CA LYS A 103 -10.37 -4.99 1.68
C LYS A 103 -11.01 -5.57 0.44
N PHE A 104 -10.52 -6.71 0.00
CA PHE A 104 -11.13 -7.48 -1.06
C PHE A 104 -12.03 -8.56 -0.49
N HIS A 105 -13.21 -8.69 -1.10
CA HIS A 105 -14.21 -9.69 -0.79
C HIS A 105 -14.54 -10.47 -2.06
N ALA A 106 -14.60 -11.80 -1.96
CA ALA A 106 -14.89 -12.65 -3.10
C ALA A 106 -15.86 -13.77 -2.71
N ASN A 107 -16.98 -13.86 -3.44
CA ASN A 107 -18.01 -14.89 -3.28
C ASN A 107 -17.93 -15.86 -4.46
N LYS A 108 -17.47 -17.10 -4.22
CA LYS A 108 -17.32 -18.11 -5.28
C LYS A 108 -18.63 -18.60 -5.86
N ARG A 109 -19.72 -18.56 -5.09
CA ARG A 109 -21.04 -19.04 -5.54
C ARG A 109 -21.68 -18.06 -6.52
N GLU A 110 -21.52 -16.77 -6.24
CA GLU A 110 -22.11 -15.69 -7.05
C GLU A 110 -21.13 -15.15 -8.11
N ASN A 111 -19.87 -15.60 -8.10
CA ASN A 111 -18.78 -15.06 -8.93
C ASN A 111 -18.68 -13.53 -8.79
N LYS A 112 -18.86 -13.03 -7.57
CA LYS A 112 -18.86 -11.61 -7.22
C LYS A 112 -17.55 -11.26 -6.51
N TYR A 113 -16.93 -10.16 -6.94
CA TYR A 113 -15.69 -9.64 -6.39
C TYR A 113 -15.87 -8.17 -6.08
N GLU A 114 -15.54 -7.77 -4.86
CA GLU A 114 -15.74 -6.42 -4.36
C GLU A 114 -14.46 -5.93 -3.70
N LEU A 115 -14.26 -4.61 -3.78
CA LEU A 115 -13.17 -3.90 -3.14
C LEU A 115 -13.76 -2.74 -2.37
N ASP A 116 -13.53 -2.73 -1.06
CA ASP A 116 -13.68 -1.55 -0.22
C ASP A 116 -12.31 -0.92 -0.04
N ALA A 117 -12.13 0.31 -0.52
CA ALA A 117 -10.87 1.02 -0.49
C ALA A 117 -11.06 2.42 0.12
N LYS A 118 -10.45 2.64 1.27
CA LYS A 118 -10.48 3.92 1.98
C LYS A 118 -9.19 4.69 1.70
N LEU A 119 -9.31 5.87 1.10
CA LEU A 119 -8.17 6.77 0.93
C LEU A 119 -7.68 7.26 2.30
N ASN A 120 -6.40 7.06 2.57
CA ASN A 120 -5.75 7.40 3.84
C ASN A 120 -4.77 8.55 3.73
N GLY A 121 -4.13 8.69 2.58
CA GLY A 121 -3.10 9.71 2.38
C GLY A 121 -2.86 9.96 0.91
N VAL A 122 -2.42 11.17 0.60
CA VAL A 122 -1.98 11.55 -0.73
C VAL A 122 -0.66 12.28 -0.62
N PHE A 123 0.26 11.92 -1.50
CA PHE A 123 1.64 12.37 -1.47
C PHE A 123 2.10 12.84 -2.85
N THR A 124 3.03 13.78 -2.86
CA THR A 124 3.84 14.05 -4.04
C THR A 124 4.75 12.86 -4.32
N PRO A 125 5.33 12.73 -5.53
CA PRO A 125 6.28 11.66 -5.84
C PRO A 125 7.50 11.63 -4.92
N GLN A 126 7.81 12.74 -4.24
CA GLN A 126 8.94 12.88 -3.31
C GLN A 126 8.53 12.61 -1.84
N GLY A 127 7.34 12.09 -1.58
CA GLY A 127 6.90 11.76 -0.21
C GLY A 127 6.53 12.98 0.63
N THR A 128 6.02 14.04 0.02
CA THR A 128 5.43 15.16 0.77
C THR A 128 3.91 15.04 0.78
N ALA A 129 3.28 15.17 1.95
CA ALA A 129 1.82 15.17 2.06
C ALA A 129 1.20 16.27 1.19
N TYR A 130 0.14 15.91 0.48
CA TYR A 130 -0.51 16.75 -0.51
C TYR A 130 -2.02 16.75 -0.25
N GLU A 131 -2.62 17.92 -0.04
CA GLU A 131 -4.07 18.03 0.06
C GLU A 131 -4.73 17.91 -1.32
N VAL A 132 -5.55 16.89 -1.49
CA VAL A 132 -6.32 16.69 -2.72
C VAL A 132 -7.65 17.42 -2.65
N LYS A 133 -7.97 18.19 -3.70
CA LYS A 133 -9.28 18.85 -3.83
C LYS A 133 -10.39 17.91 -4.32
N LEU A 134 -10.07 16.83 -5.05
CA LEU A 134 -10.98 15.74 -5.41
C LEU A 134 -10.18 14.52 -5.93
N ASP A 135 -10.35 13.36 -5.31
CA ASP A 135 -9.83 12.08 -5.82
C ASP A 135 -10.99 11.26 -6.37
N THR A 136 -11.08 11.14 -7.70
CA THR A 136 -12.13 10.37 -8.40
C THR A 136 -11.64 9.00 -8.85
N PHE A 137 -10.52 8.53 -8.31
CA PHE A 137 -9.96 7.25 -8.72
C PHE A 137 -10.92 6.10 -8.43
N SER A 138 -11.14 5.28 -9.45
CA SER A 138 -11.96 4.08 -9.35
C SER A 138 -11.10 2.89 -9.74
N PHE A 139 -11.00 1.93 -8.82
CA PHE A 139 -10.34 0.67 -9.12
C PHE A 139 -11.13 -0.11 -10.16
N LYS A 140 -10.43 -0.59 -11.20
CA LYS A 140 -11.00 -1.43 -12.26
C LYS A 140 -10.44 -2.85 -12.17
N ASN A 141 -11.09 -3.80 -12.86
CA ASN A 141 -10.65 -5.19 -12.92
C ASN A 141 -10.47 -5.83 -11.53
N ILE A 142 -11.46 -5.61 -10.64
CA ILE A 142 -11.40 -6.02 -9.22
C ILE A 142 -11.17 -7.53 -9.07
N LYS A 143 -11.73 -8.34 -9.98
CA LYS A 143 -11.52 -9.80 -9.97
C LYS A 143 -10.06 -10.17 -10.20
N GLU A 144 -9.42 -9.55 -11.19
CA GLU A 144 -8.02 -9.77 -11.54
C GLU A 144 -7.10 -9.29 -10.42
N MET A 145 -7.40 -8.12 -9.84
CA MET A 145 -6.69 -7.61 -8.67
C MET A 145 -6.80 -8.57 -7.49
N PHE A 146 -8.01 -9.07 -7.19
CA PHE A 146 -8.25 -10.05 -6.13
C PHE A 146 -7.42 -11.32 -6.35
N ILE A 147 -7.43 -11.89 -7.56
CA ILE A 147 -6.64 -13.08 -7.90
C ILE A 147 -5.14 -12.79 -7.71
N GLY A 148 -4.68 -11.59 -8.11
CA GLY A 148 -3.31 -11.13 -7.90
C GLY A 148 -2.92 -11.13 -6.42
N VAL A 149 -3.67 -10.41 -5.58
CA VAL A 149 -3.36 -10.30 -4.14
C VAL A 149 -3.51 -11.64 -3.43
N HIS A 150 -4.51 -12.46 -3.78
CA HIS A 150 -4.70 -13.79 -3.19
C HIS A 150 -3.54 -14.75 -3.50
N ARG A 151 -2.92 -14.63 -4.69
CA ARG A 151 -1.73 -15.41 -5.03
C ARG A 151 -0.50 -14.92 -4.28
N LEU A 152 -0.37 -13.59 -4.13
CA LEU A 152 0.75 -12.95 -3.44
C LEU A 152 0.74 -13.23 -1.94
N GLU A 153 -0.44 -13.30 -1.32
CA GLU A 153 -0.61 -13.59 0.11
C GLU A 153 0.04 -14.92 0.52
N LYS A 154 0.08 -15.89 -0.40
CA LYS A 154 0.67 -17.22 -0.19
C LYS A 154 2.19 -17.26 -0.31
N LEU A 155 2.83 -16.16 -0.71
CA LEU A 155 4.28 -16.10 -0.82
C LEU A 155 4.90 -15.88 0.56
N PRO A 156 6.14 -16.36 0.79
CA PRO A 156 6.88 -16.00 2.00
C PRO A 156 6.99 -14.48 2.12
N LYS A 157 6.70 -13.96 3.31
CA LYS A 157 7.06 -12.59 3.66
C LYS A 157 8.59 -12.54 3.83
N GLY A 158 9.21 -11.55 3.22
CA GLY A 158 10.66 -11.33 3.26
C GLY A 158 11.09 -10.57 4.50
#